data_AF-A0A968VL77-F1
#
_entry.id   AF-A0A968VL77-F1
#
_cell.length_a   1.000
_cell.length_b   1.000
_cell.length_c   1.000
_cell.angle_alpha   90.00
_cell.angle_beta   90.00
_cell.angle_gamma   90.00
#
_symmetry.space_group_name_H-M   'P 1'
#
loop_
_entity.id
_entity.type
_entity.pdbx_description
1 polymer ?
#
loop_
_entity_poly.entity_id
_entity_poly.type
_entity_poly.pdbx_seq_one_letter_code
_entity_poly.pdbx_strand_id
1 'polypeptide(L)'
;MTQLKERGHPDAPPPLATDGKGDYRTAMVDTWGEVPDYDGRGRPPTRKQPQPDWQYVQVVKERSGYRLTAVHVTVVYGDPDEVLAQVGGHTSYVERTNLTARQMNARLVRKTLSYSKQLDALAAACAWEDWVYNLTRTVDTLSIPDRDAQGRRRWQRQTPAMEAGLTDHRWTIKELLTTVIPPESPNT
;
A
#
# COMPACT_ATOMS: atom_id res chain seq x y z
N MET A 1 8.60 9.62 -7.42
CA MET A 1 8.15 10.10 -6.10
C MET A 1 7.46 11.47 -6.16
N THR A 2 7.49 12.19 -7.30
CA THR A 2 6.71 13.43 -7.52
C THR A 2 5.22 13.27 -7.22
N GLN A 3 4.62 12.17 -7.69
CA GLN A 3 3.22 11.83 -7.40
C GLN A 3 2.93 11.62 -5.89
N LEU A 4 3.93 11.23 -5.09
CA LEU A 4 3.81 11.06 -3.64
C LEU A 4 3.79 12.41 -2.91
N LYS A 5 4.59 13.38 -3.39
CA LYS A 5 4.54 14.77 -2.91
C LYS A 5 3.20 15.42 -3.20
N GLU A 6 2.68 15.23 -4.41
CA GLU A 6 1.39 15.78 -4.83
C GLU A 6 0.19 15.17 -4.09
N ARG A 7 0.27 13.89 -3.71
CA ARG A 7 -0.87 13.16 -3.14
C ARG A 7 -0.93 13.09 -1.61
N GLY A 8 0.09 13.53 -0.88
CA GLY A 8 -0.03 13.57 0.59
C GLY A 8 1.21 13.83 1.43
N HIS A 9 2.42 13.69 0.88
CA HIS A 9 3.66 13.82 1.66
C HIS A 9 4.62 14.85 1.03
N PRO A 10 4.29 16.15 1.09
CA PRO A 10 5.06 17.19 0.40
C PRO A 10 6.45 17.41 1.01
N ASP A 11 6.53 17.39 2.33
CA ASP A 11 7.69 17.89 3.09
C ASP A 11 8.65 16.78 3.53
N ALA A 12 8.12 15.63 3.94
CA ALA A 12 8.90 14.49 4.42
C ALA A 12 8.34 13.16 3.87
N PRO A 13 9.16 12.11 3.73
CA PRO A 13 8.66 10.79 3.37
C PRO A 13 7.77 10.23 4.48
N PRO A 14 6.71 9.47 4.14
CA PRO A 14 6.01 8.69 5.16
C PRO A 14 6.93 7.62 5.74
N PRO A 15 6.68 7.15 6.98
CA PRO A 15 7.29 5.94 7.50
C PRO A 15 7.08 4.78 6.54
N LEU A 16 8.14 4.08 6.16
CA LEU A 16 8.05 3.06 5.12
C LEU A 16 8.90 1.80 5.38
N ALA A 17 8.39 0.67 4.92
CA ALA A 17 9.09 -0.61 4.85
C ALA A 17 9.16 -1.07 3.39
N THR A 18 10.36 -1.36 2.87
CA THR A 18 10.55 -1.82 1.49
C THR A 18 11.16 -3.22 1.42
N ASP A 19 11.17 -3.79 0.22
CA ASP A 19 11.99 -4.96 -0.08
C ASP A 19 13.50 -4.59 -0.13
N GLY A 20 14.33 -5.62 -0.34
CA GLY A 20 15.78 -5.49 -0.43
C GLY A 20 16.32 -4.67 -1.62
N LYS A 21 15.49 -3.96 -2.38
CA LYS A 21 15.95 -3.11 -3.49
C LYS A 21 16.50 -1.78 -2.94
N GLY A 22 17.79 -1.51 -3.16
CA GLY A 22 18.48 -0.35 -2.57
C GLY A 22 18.07 1.04 -3.10
N ASP A 23 17.40 1.11 -4.25
CA ASP A 23 17.10 2.37 -4.95
C ASP A 23 16.17 3.31 -4.16
N TYR A 24 15.38 2.77 -3.23
CA TYR A 24 14.44 3.58 -2.42
C TYR A 24 15.17 4.62 -1.57
N ARG A 25 16.33 4.27 -1.01
CA ARG A 25 17.13 5.20 -0.19
C ARG A 25 17.54 6.43 -1.01
N THR A 26 18.09 6.20 -2.20
CA THR A 26 18.49 7.27 -3.11
C THR A 26 17.29 8.10 -3.52
N ALA A 27 16.18 7.46 -3.91
CA ALA A 27 14.97 8.14 -4.31
C ALA A 27 14.37 9.02 -3.19
N MET A 28 14.46 8.58 -1.92
CA MET A 28 14.04 9.38 -0.77
C MET A 28 14.89 10.63 -0.61
N VAL A 29 16.21 10.49 -0.63
CA VAL A 29 17.15 11.62 -0.49
C VAL A 29 17.00 12.60 -1.65
N ASP A 30 16.85 12.12 -2.89
CA ASP A 30 16.65 12.99 -4.04
C ASP A 30 15.34 13.79 -3.95
N THR A 31 14.30 13.18 -3.38
CA THR A 31 12.96 13.76 -3.31
C THR A 31 12.79 14.72 -2.12
N TRP A 32 13.15 14.29 -0.91
CA TRP A 32 12.91 15.03 0.34
C TRP A 32 14.18 15.50 1.04
N GLY A 33 15.36 15.03 0.63
CA GLY A 33 16.59 15.43 1.28
C GLY A 33 16.89 16.92 1.07
N GLU A 34 17.57 17.51 2.04
CA GLU A 34 17.98 18.91 1.99
C GLU A 34 19.51 19.01 1.92
N VAL A 35 19.99 20.08 1.30
CA VAL A 35 21.42 20.38 1.34
C VAL A 35 21.69 21.06 2.68
N PRO A 36 22.59 20.53 3.53
CA PRO A 36 22.88 21.15 4.82
C PRO A 36 23.40 22.57 4.65
N ASP A 37 23.19 23.38 5.69
CA ASP A 37 23.79 24.70 5.75
C ASP A 37 25.32 24.64 5.73
N TYR A 38 25.93 25.63 5.09
CA TYR A 38 27.38 25.68 4.98
C TYR A 38 28.01 26.24 6.26
N ASP A 39 28.77 25.39 6.94
CA ASP A 39 29.51 25.74 8.18
C ASP A 39 30.78 26.59 7.94
N GLY A 40 30.89 27.26 6.80
CA GLY A 40 32.00 28.17 6.50
C GLY A 40 33.36 27.52 6.21
N ARG A 41 33.52 26.20 6.40
CA ARG A 41 34.79 25.48 6.23
C ARG A 41 34.79 24.55 5.03
N GLY A 42 35.79 24.71 4.16
CA GLY A 42 36.05 23.80 3.03
C GLY A 42 35.17 24.10 1.81
N ARG A 43 34.70 23.05 1.14
CA ARG A 43 33.80 23.20 -0.02
C ARG A 43 32.34 23.19 0.48
N PRO A 44 31.50 24.14 0.06
CA PRO A 44 30.07 24.12 0.38
C PRO A 44 29.41 22.78 0.00
N PRO A 45 28.53 22.25 0.86
CA PRO A 45 27.80 21.03 0.55
C PRO A 45 26.90 21.26 -0.66
N THR A 46 26.87 20.29 -1.57
CA THR A 46 25.97 20.31 -2.75
C THR A 46 25.07 19.09 -2.81
N ARG A 47 25.28 18.11 -1.93
CA ARG A 47 24.54 16.85 -1.90
C ARG A 47 23.47 16.93 -0.83
N LYS A 48 22.26 16.54 -1.21
CA LYS A 48 21.14 16.35 -0.29
C LYS A 48 21.49 15.28 0.73
N GLN A 49 21.03 15.48 1.95
CA GLN A 49 21.19 14.56 3.07
C GLN A 49 19.82 14.15 3.62
N PRO A 50 19.72 12.94 4.19
CA PRO A 50 18.52 12.51 4.90
C PRO A 50 18.30 13.35 6.16
N GLN A 51 17.04 13.52 6.56
CA GLN A 51 16.66 14.23 7.77
C GLN A 51 16.53 13.28 8.97
N PRO A 52 16.73 13.78 10.21
CA PRO A 52 16.76 12.94 11.42
C PRO A 52 15.41 12.32 11.79
N ASP A 53 14.30 12.90 11.34
CA ASP A 53 12.93 12.45 11.60
C ASP A 53 12.45 11.34 10.65
N TRP A 54 13.26 10.94 9.68
CA TRP A 54 12.88 9.91 8.72
C TRP A 54 12.89 8.52 9.33
N GLN A 55 11.87 7.73 9.00
CA GLN A 55 11.71 6.37 9.46
C GLN A 55 11.66 5.40 8.28
N TYR A 56 12.67 4.54 8.16
CA TYR A 56 12.79 3.65 7.00
C TYR A 56 13.43 2.32 7.37
N VAL A 57 12.72 1.23 7.08
CA VAL A 57 13.19 -0.15 7.22
C VAL A 57 13.24 -0.86 5.86
N GLN A 58 14.29 -1.66 5.70
CA GLN A 58 14.47 -2.55 4.56
C GLN A 58 14.33 -4.00 4.99
N VAL A 59 13.47 -4.76 4.31
CA VAL A 59 13.25 -6.19 4.54
C VAL A 59 13.90 -6.98 3.41
N VAL A 60 15.09 -7.51 3.66
CA VAL A 60 15.90 -8.26 2.71
C VAL A 60 15.60 -9.75 2.85
N LYS A 61 15.05 -10.36 1.80
CA LYS A 61 14.75 -11.79 1.75
C LYS A 61 15.86 -12.54 1.03
N GLU A 62 16.56 -13.40 1.75
CA GLU A 62 17.52 -14.31 1.13
C GLU A 62 16.82 -15.55 0.59
N ARG A 63 17.14 -15.92 -0.65
CA ARG A 63 16.57 -17.09 -1.30
C ARG A 63 17.66 -17.93 -1.95
N SER A 64 17.53 -19.24 -1.83
CA SER A 64 18.26 -20.21 -2.64
C SER A 64 17.28 -20.87 -3.60
N GLY A 65 17.37 -20.50 -4.89
CA GLY A 65 16.36 -20.84 -5.89
C GLY A 65 14.98 -20.30 -5.51
N TYR A 66 13.99 -21.18 -5.38
CA TYR A 66 12.62 -20.82 -5.00
C TYR A 66 12.38 -20.80 -3.48
N ARG A 67 13.35 -21.27 -2.68
CA ARG A 67 13.21 -21.41 -1.23
C ARG A 67 13.70 -20.14 -0.53
N LEU A 68 12.86 -19.61 0.36
CA LEU A 68 13.26 -18.55 1.31
C LEU A 68 14.16 -19.18 2.39
N THR A 69 15.36 -18.64 2.57
CA THR A 69 16.34 -19.15 3.54
C THR A 69 16.45 -18.28 4.77
N ALA A 70 16.37 -16.96 4.60
CA ALA A 70 16.39 -16.01 5.71
C ALA A 70 15.62 -14.73 5.34
N VAL A 71 15.26 -13.97 6.37
CA VAL A 71 14.72 -12.61 6.25
C VAL A 71 15.52 -11.74 7.19
N HIS A 72 16.18 -10.72 6.64
CA HIS A 72 16.94 -9.72 7.40
C HIS A 72 16.17 -8.41 7.38
N VAL A 73 15.97 -7.83 8.55
CA VAL A 73 15.33 -6.53 8.70
C VAL A 73 16.43 -5.53 9.06
N THR A 74 16.60 -4.50 8.24
CA THR A 74 17.64 -3.49 8.40
C THR A 74 16.99 -2.12 8.50
N VAL A 75 17.16 -1.46 9.65
CA VAL A 75 16.75 -0.07 9.84
C VAL A 75 17.77 0.81 9.12
N VAL A 76 17.32 1.62 8.17
CA VAL A 76 18.16 2.53 7.39
C VAL A 76 18.12 3.94 7.98
N TYR A 77 16.94 4.40 8.39
CA TYR A 77 16.72 5.70 9.02
C TYR A 77 15.79 5.56 10.22
N GLY A 78 16.03 6.37 11.25
CA GLY A 78 15.26 6.44 12.49
C GLY A 78 15.79 5.52 13.60
N ASP A 79 15.17 5.62 14.77
CA ASP A 79 15.44 4.73 15.89
C ASP A 79 14.88 3.32 15.62
N PRO A 80 15.64 2.24 15.86
CA PRO A 80 15.18 0.88 15.56
C PRO A 80 13.87 0.48 16.24
N ASP A 81 13.69 0.84 17.51
CA ASP A 81 12.52 0.40 18.28
C ASP A 81 11.27 1.18 17.83
N GLU A 82 11.39 2.48 17.61
CA GLU A 82 10.30 3.32 17.14
C GLU A 82 9.86 2.95 15.72
N VAL A 83 10.82 2.78 14.80
CA VAL A 83 10.51 2.51 13.39
C VAL A 83 9.84 1.14 13.26
N LEU A 84 10.36 0.11 13.94
CA LEU A 84 9.77 -1.23 13.88
C LEU A 84 8.39 -1.29 14.54
N ALA A 85 8.15 -0.53 15.62
CA ALA A 85 6.82 -0.42 16.20
C ALA A 85 5.81 0.24 15.22
N GLN A 86 6.28 1.19 14.40
CA GLN A 86 5.43 1.97 13.52
C GLN A 86 5.13 1.29 12.17
N VAL A 87 6.16 0.78 11.47
CA VAL A 87 6.01 0.20 10.13
C VAL A 87 6.09 -1.33 10.11
N GLY A 88 6.51 -1.93 11.22
CA GLY A 88 6.80 -3.36 11.30
C GLY A 88 8.10 -3.75 10.60
N GLY A 89 8.43 -5.04 10.69
CA GLY A 89 9.62 -5.64 10.05
C GLY A 89 9.29 -6.48 8.81
N HIS A 90 8.18 -6.21 8.12
CA HIS A 90 7.72 -7.08 7.03
C HIS A 90 6.95 -6.35 5.93
N THR A 91 6.94 -6.94 4.74
CA THR A 91 6.20 -6.48 3.55
C THR A 91 4.95 -7.34 3.27
N SER A 92 4.48 -8.12 4.25
CA SER A 92 3.42 -9.13 4.08
C SER A 92 2.11 -8.54 3.55
N TYR A 93 1.72 -7.36 4.05
CA TYR A 93 0.48 -6.70 3.64
C TYR A 93 0.49 -6.31 2.15
N VAL A 94 1.53 -5.58 1.70
CA VAL A 94 1.64 -5.18 0.29
C VAL A 94 1.82 -6.38 -0.64
N GLU A 95 2.53 -7.42 -0.19
CA GLU A 95 2.66 -8.67 -0.94
C GLU A 95 1.32 -9.40 -1.09
N ARG A 96 0.50 -9.42 -0.03
CA ARG A 96 -0.84 -10.00 -0.06
C ARG A 96 -1.75 -9.24 -1.01
N THR A 97 -1.72 -7.91 -0.99
CA THR A 97 -2.45 -7.04 -1.92
C THR A 97 -2.02 -7.31 -3.36
N ASN A 98 -0.71 -7.33 -3.62
CA ASN A 98 -0.17 -7.65 -4.95
C ASN A 98 -0.58 -9.05 -5.44
N LEU A 99 -0.71 -10.02 -4.55
CA LEU A 99 -1.21 -11.35 -4.91
C LEU A 99 -2.70 -11.31 -5.27
N THR A 100 -3.53 -10.64 -4.47
CA THR A 100 -4.96 -10.44 -4.76
C THR A 100 -5.15 -9.78 -6.12
N ALA A 101 -4.41 -8.70 -6.38
CA ALA A 101 -4.46 -7.97 -7.63
C ALA A 101 -4.15 -8.86 -8.84
N ARG A 102 -3.13 -9.71 -8.75
CA ARG A 102 -2.80 -10.65 -9.84
C ARG A 102 -3.83 -11.79 -10.00
N GLN A 103 -4.51 -12.19 -8.93
CA GLN A 103 -5.55 -13.21 -8.99
C GLN A 103 -6.85 -12.67 -9.58
N MET A 104 -7.19 -11.42 -9.31
CA MET A 104 -8.44 -10.81 -9.74
C MET A 104 -8.31 -10.07 -11.06
N ASN A 105 -7.12 -9.57 -11.40
CA ASN A 105 -6.87 -8.81 -12.62
C ASN A 105 -5.81 -9.49 -13.50
N ALA A 106 -6.29 -10.15 -14.56
CA ALA A 106 -5.43 -10.83 -15.54
C ALA A 106 -4.44 -9.88 -16.25
N ARG A 107 -4.67 -8.56 -16.24
CA ARG A 107 -3.73 -7.55 -16.80
C ARG A 107 -2.43 -7.45 -16.00
N LEU A 108 -2.44 -7.82 -14.72
CA LEU A 108 -1.29 -7.67 -13.80
C LEU A 108 -0.43 -8.93 -13.68
N VAL A 109 -0.79 -10.01 -14.38
CA VAL A 109 -0.01 -11.24 -14.40
C VAL A 109 1.23 -11.07 -15.30
N ARG A 110 2.37 -11.63 -14.88
CA ARG A 110 3.71 -11.42 -15.49
C ARG A 110 3.78 -11.68 -17.00
N LYS A 111 3.05 -12.66 -17.53
CA LYS A 111 3.03 -13.03 -18.96
C LYS A 111 1.58 -13.18 -19.40
N THR A 112 0.91 -12.04 -19.65
CA THR A 112 -0.51 -12.01 -20.00
C THR A 112 -0.72 -11.54 -21.42
N LEU A 113 -1.71 -12.14 -22.11
CA LEU A 113 -2.23 -11.62 -23.38
C LEU A 113 -3.32 -10.56 -23.16
N SER A 114 -3.80 -10.40 -21.93
CA SER A 114 -4.87 -9.47 -21.56
C SER A 114 -4.35 -8.08 -21.20
N TYR A 115 -3.19 -7.65 -21.70
CA TYR A 115 -2.60 -6.37 -21.33
C TYR A 115 -3.42 -5.16 -21.82
N SER A 116 -3.37 -4.06 -21.08
CA SER A 116 -3.95 -2.78 -21.53
C SER A 116 -3.02 -2.09 -22.51
N LYS A 117 -3.56 -1.56 -23.62
CA LYS A 117 -2.83 -0.67 -24.54
C LYS A 117 -2.87 0.81 -24.12
N GLN A 118 -3.85 1.18 -23.31
CA GLN A 118 -4.05 2.53 -22.79
C GLN A 118 -3.92 2.50 -21.27
N LEU A 119 -3.28 3.52 -20.69
CA LEU A 119 -3.09 3.63 -19.25
C LEU A 119 -4.42 3.75 -18.52
N ASP A 120 -5.37 4.52 -19.07
CA ASP A 120 -6.70 4.71 -18.47
C ASP A 120 -7.47 3.39 -18.36
N ALA A 121 -7.34 2.51 -19.36
CA ALA A 121 -7.94 1.19 -19.33
C ALA A 121 -7.29 0.27 -18.27
N LEU A 122 -5.99 0.43 -17.99
CA LEU A 122 -5.34 -0.26 -16.88
C LEU A 122 -5.82 0.30 -15.53
N ALA A 123 -5.84 1.63 -15.39
CA ALA A 123 -6.29 2.30 -14.18
C ALA A 123 -7.73 1.92 -13.82
N ALA A 124 -8.65 1.94 -14.79
CA ALA A 124 -10.02 1.50 -14.62
C ALA A 124 -10.13 0.03 -14.19
N ALA A 125 -9.30 -0.86 -14.76
CA ALA A 125 -9.30 -2.27 -14.38
C ALA A 125 -8.75 -2.52 -12.97
N CYS A 126 -7.75 -1.76 -12.53
CA CYS A 126 -7.26 -1.82 -11.14
C CYS A 126 -8.31 -1.28 -10.16
N ALA A 127 -8.91 -0.12 -10.46
CA ALA A 127 -9.99 0.43 -9.63
C ALA A 127 -11.18 -0.53 -9.51
N TRP A 128 -11.57 -1.17 -10.62
CA TRP A 128 -12.61 -2.20 -10.63
C TRP A 128 -12.28 -3.37 -9.70
N GLU A 129 -11.05 -3.86 -9.76
CA GLU A 129 -10.59 -4.95 -8.89
C GLU A 129 -10.63 -4.56 -7.41
N ASP A 130 -10.13 -3.37 -7.06
CA ASP A 130 -10.16 -2.84 -5.71
C ASP A 130 -11.60 -2.69 -5.17
N TRP A 131 -12.52 -2.16 -5.98
CA TRP A 131 -13.94 -2.03 -5.61
C TRP A 131 -14.59 -3.39 -5.39
N VAL A 132 -14.40 -4.33 -6.32
CA VAL A 132 -14.96 -5.68 -6.20
C VAL A 132 -14.42 -6.38 -4.96
N TYR A 133 -13.11 -6.29 -4.71
CA TYR A 133 -12.50 -6.92 -3.54
C TYR A 133 -13.05 -6.34 -2.23
N ASN A 134 -13.06 -5.03 -2.08
CA ASN A 134 -13.42 -4.38 -0.82
C ASN A 134 -14.94 -4.34 -0.56
N LEU A 135 -15.77 -4.16 -1.58
CA LEU A 135 -17.21 -3.92 -1.40
C LEU A 135 -18.06 -5.19 -1.54
N THR A 136 -17.61 -6.18 -2.32
CA THR A 136 -18.44 -7.36 -2.66
C THR A 136 -17.95 -8.66 -2.05
N ARG A 137 -16.65 -8.83 -1.85
CA ARG A 137 -16.08 -10.10 -1.36
C ARG A 137 -16.01 -10.11 0.15
N THR A 138 -16.56 -11.18 0.74
CA THR A 138 -16.46 -11.39 2.18
C THR A 138 -15.15 -12.07 2.54
N VAL A 139 -14.54 -11.67 3.65
CA VAL A 139 -13.32 -12.30 4.16
C VAL A 139 -13.67 -13.06 5.44
N ASP A 140 -13.36 -14.35 5.47
CA ASP A 140 -13.74 -15.20 6.61
C ASP A 140 -13.10 -14.74 7.93
N THR A 141 -11.87 -14.20 7.88
CA THR A 141 -11.18 -13.67 9.08
C THR A 141 -11.81 -12.39 9.64
N LEU A 142 -12.64 -11.68 8.86
CA LEU A 142 -13.38 -10.50 9.32
C LEU A 142 -14.79 -10.87 9.78
N SER A 143 -15.17 -12.15 9.73
CA SER A 143 -16.53 -12.54 10.09
C SER A 143 -16.75 -12.38 11.60
N ILE A 144 -17.87 -11.78 11.97
CA ILE A 144 -18.22 -11.47 13.35
C ILE A 144 -19.10 -12.61 13.90
N PRO A 145 -18.86 -13.11 15.12
CA PRO A 145 -19.74 -14.11 15.72
C PRO A 145 -21.13 -13.52 15.96
N ASP A 146 -22.14 -14.25 15.53
CA ASP A 146 -23.54 -13.87 15.63
C ASP A 146 -24.35 -15.05 16.22
N ARG A 147 -25.59 -14.80 16.63
CA ARG A 147 -26.52 -15.85 17.09
C ARG A 147 -27.83 -15.70 16.36
N ASP A 148 -28.36 -16.82 15.86
CA ASP A 148 -29.69 -16.80 15.27
C ASP A 148 -30.80 -16.69 16.34
N ALA A 149 -32.04 -16.53 15.90
CA ALA A 149 -33.22 -16.44 16.77
C ALA A 149 -33.43 -17.68 17.67
N GLN A 150 -32.74 -18.80 17.39
CA GLN A 150 -32.76 -20.03 18.18
C GLN A 150 -31.49 -20.20 19.04
N GLY A 151 -30.65 -19.17 19.12
CA GLY A 151 -29.43 -19.14 19.93
C GLY A 151 -28.24 -19.91 19.35
N ARG A 152 -28.36 -20.44 18.12
CA ARG A 152 -27.27 -21.19 17.46
C ARG A 152 -26.21 -20.22 16.96
N ARG A 153 -24.94 -20.62 17.14
CA ARG A 153 -23.80 -19.82 16.69
C ARG A 153 -23.82 -19.68 15.17
N ARG A 154 -23.82 -18.44 14.71
CA ARG A 154 -23.64 -18.04 13.31
C ARG A 154 -22.42 -17.14 13.17
N TRP A 155 -22.04 -16.92 11.93
CA TRP A 155 -21.00 -15.96 11.56
C TRP A 155 -21.60 -15.00 10.56
N GLN A 156 -21.60 -13.71 10.90
CA GLN A 156 -21.95 -12.66 9.98
C GLN A 156 -20.72 -12.37 9.12
N ARG A 157 -20.82 -12.71 7.83
CA ARG A 157 -19.73 -12.49 6.88
C ARG A 157 -19.58 -10.99 6.61
N GLN A 158 -18.37 -10.47 6.77
CA GLN A 158 -18.04 -9.07 6.53
C GLN A 158 -17.17 -8.91 5.28
N THR A 159 -17.33 -7.79 4.57
CA THR A 159 -16.38 -7.34 3.54
C THR A 159 -15.35 -6.39 4.16
N PRO A 160 -14.18 -6.18 3.54
CA PRO A 160 -13.21 -5.19 4.02
C PRO A 160 -13.80 -3.79 4.17
N ALA A 161 -14.65 -3.36 3.24
CA ALA A 161 -15.29 -2.05 3.32
C ALA A 161 -16.32 -1.94 4.46
N MET A 162 -16.99 -3.03 4.80
CA MET A 162 -17.88 -3.06 5.98
C MET A 162 -17.10 -2.96 7.28
N GLU A 163 -16.01 -3.73 7.40
CA GLU A 163 -15.14 -3.66 8.59
C GLU A 163 -14.50 -2.28 8.76
N ALA A 164 -14.14 -1.63 7.65
CA ALA A 164 -13.62 -0.26 7.64
C ALA A 164 -14.70 0.81 7.88
N GLY A 165 -15.98 0.44 8.03
CA GLY A 165 -17.09 1.37 8.24
C GLY A 165 -17.43 2.24 7.02
N LEU A 166 -16.97 1.86 5.82
CA LEU A 166 -17.23 2.58 4.57
C LEU A 166 -18.61 2.26 3.98
N THR A 167 -19.19 1.13 4.36
CA THR A 167 -20.54 0.67 3.96
C THR A 167 -21.12 -0.19 5.08
N ASP A 168 -22.44 -0.26 5.17
CA ASP A 168 -23.17 -1.07 6.15
C ASP A 168 -23.63 -2.43 5.57
N HIS A 169 -23.44 -2.64 4.27
CA HIS A 169 -23.84 -3.85 3.57
C HIS A 169 -22.81 -4.30 2.54
N ARG A 170 -22.91 -5.57 2.16
CA ARG A 170 -22.17 -6.15 1.03
C ARG A 170 -22.82 -5.72 -0.27
N TRP A 171 -22.03 -5.08 -1.13
CA TRP A 171 -22.47 -4.65 -2.44
C TRP A 171 -22.58 -5.82 -3.41
N THR A 172 -23.52 -5.70 -4.34
CA THR A 172 -23.60 -6.54 -5.53
C THR A 172 -22.86 -5.90 -6.70
N ILE A 173 -22.46 -6.70 -7.69
CA ILE A 173 -21.86 -6.20 -8.94
C ILE A 173 -22.82 -5.25 -9.66
N LYS A 174 -24.13 -5.52 -9.60
CA LYS A 174 -25.15 -4.65 -10.18
C LYS A 174 -25.14 -3.28 -9.51
N GLU A 175 -25.19 -3.23 -8.19
CA GLU A 175 -25.12 -1.97 -7.43
C GLU A 175 -23.86 -1.18 -7.75
N LEU A 176 -22.69 -1.83 -7.80
CA LEU A 176 -21.44 -1.15 -8.18
C LEU A 176 -21.50 -0.50 -9.56
N LEU A 177 -22.12 -1.16 -10.54
CA LEU A 177 -22.21 -0.65 -11.91
C LEU A 177 -23.31 0.39 -12.11
N THR A 178 -24.35 0.40 -11.27
CA THR A 178 -25.50 1.30 -11.41
C THR A 178 -25.47 2.47 -10.44
N THR A 179 -24.61 2.45 -9.43
CA THR A 179 -24.52 3.54 -8.45
C THR A 179 -23.86 4.75 -9.10
N VAL A 180 -24.59 5.86 -9.13
CA VAL A 180 -24.10 7.14 -9.63
C VAL A 180 -23.41 7.86 -8.49
N ILE A 181 -22.14 8.20 -8.69
CA ILE A 181 -21.39 9.02 -7.74
C ILE A 181 -21.80 10.48 -7.97
N PRO A 182 -22.30 11.19 -6.94
CA PRO A 182 -22.61 12.61 -7.07
C PRO A 182 -21.33 13.39 -7.41
N PRO A 183 -21.40 14.41 -8.29
CA PRO A 183 -20.22 15.20 -8.65
C PRO A 183 -19.66 15.95 -7.44
N GLU A 184 -18.33 16.10 -7.38
CA GLU A 184 -17.62 16.79 -6.29
C GLU A 184 -18.00 18.29 -6.17
N SER A 185 -18.54 18.88 -7.22
CA SER A 185 -19.11 20.23 -7.21
C SER A 185 -20.43 20.25 -7.98
N PRO A 186 -21.49 20.84 -7.44
CA PRO A 186 -22.71 21.06 -8.21
C PRO A 186 -22.40 22.04 -9.36
N ASN A 187 -22.91 21.74 -10.56
CA ASN A 187 -22.91 22.69 -11.67
C ASN A 187 -23.69 23.94 -11.22
N THR A 188 -22.99 24.98 -10.79
CA THR A 188 -23.55 26.29 -10.42
C THR A 188 -23.03 27.32 -11.40
#